data_AF-A0A7V9GNM4-F1
#
_entry.id   AF-A0A7V9GNM4-F1
#
_cell.length_a   1.000
_cell.length_b   1.000
_cell.length_c   1.000
_cell.angle_alpha   90.00
_cell.angle_beta   90.00
_cell.angle_gamma   90.00
#
_symmetry.space_group_name_H-M   'P 1'
#
loop_
_entity.id
_entity.type
_entity.pdbx_description
1 polymer ?
#
loop_
_entity_poly.entity_id
_entity_poly.type
_entity_poly.pdbx_seq_one_letter_code
_entity_poly.pdbx_strand_id
1 'polypeptide(L)'
;MIIKNGTAQDSNTQIDTSGMVVVHKDPRLDLLVKKQIQINEETSRMARRSMKGYRLMVINTNKRDEAILAKTQVYTYFPELKAYLLYQSPFFKLKAGNFKTRDEADEYRKRLNVFFPKGVFIMNDVIEIKPEQNEEL
;
A
#
# COMPACT_ATOMS: atom_id res chain seq x y z
N MET A 1 -33.43 -19.12 -0.97
CA MET A 1 -34.00 -17.79 -1.25
C MET A 1 -34.07 -17.03 0.07
N ILE A 2 -33.43 -15.88 0.13
CA ILE A 2 -33.15 -15.02 1.31
C ILE A 2 -34.41 -14.27 1.73
N ILE A 3 -34.70 -14.07 3.05
CA ILE A 3 -35.22 -12.81 3.65
C ILE A 3 -34.87 -12.69 5.18
N LYS A 4 -33.97 -11.74 5.48
CA LYS A 4 -33.90 -10.70 6.56
C LYS A 4 -33.99 -10.96 8.10
N ASN A 5 -33.01 -10.29 8.74
CA ASN A 5 -33.07 -9.34 9.89
C ASN A 5 -33.03 -9.84 11.34
N GLY A 6 -32.19 -9.19 12.15
CA GLY A 6 -32.52 -8.93 13.55
C GLY A 6 -31.35 -8.85 14.53
N THR A 7 -30.85 -7.64 14.76
CA THR A 7 -30.37 -7.09 16.05
C THR A 7 -29.27 -7.82 16.83
N ALA A 8 -28.11 -7.16 16.92
CA ALA A 8 -27.19 -7.31 18.03
C ALA A 8 -27.92 -7.00 19.34
N GLN A 9 -28.02 -7.99 20.24
CA GLN A 9 -28.56 -7.80 21.58
C GLN A 9 -27.42 -7.38 22.52
N ASP A 10 -27.51 -6.15 23.00
CA ASP A 10 -26.84 -5.71 24.22
C ASP A 10 -27.20 -6.67 25.35
N SER A 11 -26.18 -7.25 25.98
CA SER A 11 -26.37 -8.29 26.99
C SER A 11 -26.94 -7.68 28.28
N ASN A 12 -28.20 -8.01 28.52
CA ASN A 12 -28.94 -7.86 29.77
C ASN A 12 -28.13 -8.31 30.98
N THR A 13 -28.09 -7.47 32.02
CA THR A 13 -27.71 -7.87 33.38
C THR A 13 -28.72 -8.89 33.89
N GLN A 14 -28.36 -10.18 33.91
CA GLN A 14 -29.10 -11.20 34.67
C GLN A 14 -28.58 -11.20 36.10
N ILE A 15 -29.45 -10.82 37.03
CA ILE A 15 -29.22 -10.96 38.47
C ILE A 15 -29.89 -12.28 38.87
N ASP A 16 -29.12 -13.37 38.91
CA ASP A 16 -29.60 -14.65 39.43
C ASP A 16 -29.37 -14.72 40.95
N THR A 17 -30.42 -15.03 41.69
CA THR A 17 -30.46 -14.97 43.16
C THR A 17 -29.93 -16.29 43.73
N SER A 18 -28.65 -16.60 43.52
CA SER A 18 -27.87 -17.53 44.37
C SER A 18 -26.34 -17.49 44.15
N GLY A 19 -25.81 -16.42 43.57
CA GLY A 19 -24.36 -16.25 43.43
C GLY A 19 -24.06 -14.92 42.76
N MET A 20 -23.87 -13.87 43.56
CA MET A 20 -23.61 -12.53 43.06
C MET A 20 -22.22 -12.47 42.38
N VAL A 21 -22.16 -12.69 41.07
CA VAL A 21 -20.95 -12.47 40.28
C VAL A 21 -20.92 -11.00 39.86
N VAL A 22 -20.24 -10.18 40.66
CA VAL A 22 -19.97 -8.78 40.31
C VAL A 22 -18.86 -8.76 39.26
N VAL A 23 -19.25 -8.61 37.99
CA VAL A 23 -18.30 -8.50 36.87
C VAL A 23 -17.70 -7.10 36.87
N HIS A 24 -16.52 -6.95 37.49
CA HIS A 24 -15.72 -5.73 37.37
C HIS A 24 -14.99 -5.75 36.02
N LYS A 25 -15.55 -5.10 35.00
CA LYS A 25 -14.82 -4.86 33.75
C LYS A 25 -13.67 -3.90 34.04
N ASP A 26 -12.43 -4.36 33.89
CA ASP A 26 -11.25 -3.49 33.99
C ASP A 26 -11.29 -2.47 32.82
N PRO A 27 -11.32 -1.15 33.09
CA PRO A 27 -11.31 -0.10 32.05
C PRO A 27 -10.15 -0.21 31.04
N ARG A 28 -9.08 -0.93 31.37
CA ARG A 28 -7.98 -1.24 30.45
C ARG A 28 -8.41 -2.11 29.28
N LEU A 29 -9.42 -2.96 29.45
CA LEU A 29 -9.94 -3.82 28.39
C LEU A 29 -10.54 -2.99 27.25
N ASP A 30 -11.31 -1.96 27.59
CA ASP A 30 -11.90 -1.04 26.59
C ASP A 30 -10.83 -0.25 25.84
N LEU A 31 -9.73 0.11 26.52
CA LEU A 31 -8.58 0.76 25.88
C LEU A 31 -7.88 -0.19 24.88
N LEU A 32 -7.74 -1.46 25.23
CA LEU A 32 -7.16 -2.48 24.34
C LEU A 32 -8.03 -2.74 23.12
N VAL A 33 -9.36 -2.83 23.29
CA VAL A 33 -10.31 -2.99 22.17
C VAL A 33 -10.24 -1.80 21.23
N LYS A 34 -10.24 -0.56 21.76
CA LYS A 34 -10.08 0.66 20.95
C LYS A 34 -8.76 0.67 20.19
N LYS A 35 -7.66 0.29 20.85
CA LYS A 35 -6.34 0.20 20.21
C LYS A 35 -6.32 -0.84 19.09
N GLN A 36 -6.97 -1.99 19.29
CA GLN A 36 -7.06 -3.03 18.26
C GLN A 36 -7.89 -2.57 17.05
N ILE A 37 -9.02 -1.88 17.28
CA ILE A 37 -9.83 -1.30 16.20
C ILE A 37 -9.00 -0.31 15.39
N GLN A 38 -8.25 0.57 16.06
CA GLN A 38 -7.36 1.53 15.39
C GLN A 38 -6.29 0.84 14.54
N ILE A 39 -5.61 -0.17 15.10
CA ILE A 39 -4.58 -0.93 14.35
C ILE A 39 -5.19 -1.62 13.12
N ASN A 40 -6.38 -2.21 13.27
CA ASN A 40 -7.09 -2.86 12.16
C ASN A 40 -7.54 -1.85 11.10
N GLU A 41 -8.01 -0.67 11.51
CA GLU A 41 -8.36 0.42 10.60
C GLU A 41 -7.14 0.93 9.81
N GLU A 42 -6.02 1.20 10.47
CA GLU A 42 -4.80 1.66 9.81
C GLU A 42 -4.27 0.60 8.84
N THR A 43 -4.20 -0.66 9.28
CA THR A 43 -3.76 -1.80 8.44
C THR A 43 -4.67 -1.97 7.23
N SER A 44 -5.99 -1.91 7.42
CA SER A 44 -6.96 -2.04 6.33
C SER A 44 -6.94 -0.83 5.38
N ARG A 45 -6.67 0.39 5.87
CA ARG A 45 -6.51 1.59 5.03
C ARG A 45 -5.25 1.51 4.17
N MET A 46 -4.14 0.99 4.71
CA MET A 46 -2.90 0.76 3.95
C MET A 46 -3.09 -0.34 2.89
N ALA A 47 -3.72 -1.47 3.25
CA ALA A 47 -4.05 -2.53 2.30
C ALA A 47 -4.96 -2.03 1.17
N ARG A 48 -5.95 -1.17 1.48
CA ARG A 48 -6.82 -0.52 0.49
C ARG A 48 -6.08 0.42 -0.47
N ARG A 49 -4.85 0.84 -0.16
CA ARG A 49 -4.03 1.73 -1.00
C ARG A 49 -3.01 0.97 -1.84
N SER A 50 -2.99 -0.35 -1.78
CA SER A 50 -2.08 -1.19 -2.55
C SER A 50 -2.83 -2.13 -3.49
N MET A 51 -2.38 -2.25 -4.73
CA MET A 51 -2.89 -3.25 -5.69
C MET A 51 -1.78 -3.90 -6.48
N LYS A 52 -2.08 -5.03 -7.12
CA LYS A 52 -1.23 -5.59 -8.17
C LYS A 52 -1.20 -4.62 -9.35
N GLY A 53 0.00 -4.33 -9.85
CA GLY A 53 0.21 -3.48 -11.01
C GLY A 53 1.62 -3.67 -11.55
N TYR A 54 2.16 -2.61 -12.13
CA TYR A 54 3.44 -2.65 -12.82
C TYR A 54 4.34 -1.49 -12.40
N ARG A 55 5.64 -1.76 -12.36
CA ARG A 55 6.70 -0.75 -12.23
C ARG A 55 7.74 -0.94 -13.32
N LEU A 56 8.44 0.14 -13.67
CA LEU A 56 9.50 0.10 -14.66
C LEU A 56 10.85 -0.01 -13.97
N MET A 57 11.57 -1.10 -14.19
CA MET A 57 12.96 -1.24 -13.74
C MET A 57 13.88 -0.48 -14.68
N VAL A 58 14.51 0.57 -14.15
CA VAL A 58 15.36 1.52 -14.88
C VAL A 58 16.82 1.10 -14.86
N ILE A 59 17.32 0.64 -13.70
CA ILE A 59 18.70 0.14 -13.58
C ILE A 59 18.77 -0.96 -12.53
N ASN A 60 19.67 -1.93 -12.78
CA ASN A 60 20.12 -2.93 -11.82
C ASN A 60 21.65 -2.96 -11.87
N THR A 61 22.32 -2.44 -10.86
CA THR A 61 23.79 -2.21 -10.87
C THR A 61 24.38 -2.47 -9.49
N ASN A 62 25.64 -2.91 -9.42
CA ASN A 62 26.37 -3.04 -8.15
C ASN A 62 27.02 -1.72 -7.69
N LYS A 63 27.01 -0.68 -8.55
CA LYS A 63 27.60 0.62 -8.24
C LYS A 63 26.54 1.59 -7.75
N ARG A 64 26.73 2.08 -6.51
CA ARG A 64 25.82 3.04 -5.88
C ARG A 64 25.66 4.32 -6.70
N ASP A 65 26.76 4.86 -7.22
CA ASP A 65 26.75 6.15 -7.92
C ASP A 65 25.94 6.11 -9.22
N GLU A 66 26.03 5.00 -9.97
CA GLU A 66 25.19 4.78 -11.17
C GLU A 66 23.69 4.76 -10.81
N ALA A 67 23.33 4.14 -9.69
CA ALA A 67 21.93 4.09 -9.25
C ALA A 67 21.40 5.44 -8.78
N ILE A 68 22.24 6.25 -8.11
CA ILE A 68 21.88 7.61 -7.68
C ILE A 68 21.76 8.55 -8.88
N LEU A 69 22.67 8.45 -9.85
CA LEU A 69 22.58 9.22 -11.10
C LEU A 69 21.29 8.88 -11.85
N ALA A 70 20.97 7.59 -12.02
CA ALA A 70 19.74 7.18 -12.67
C ALA A 70 18.48 7.67 -11.93
N LYS A 71 18.48 7.63 -10.58
CA LYS A 71 17.39 8.18 -9.76
C LYS A 71 17.20 9.67 -9.98
N THR A 72 18.30 10.41 -10.09
CA THR A 72 18.29 11.84 -10.39
C THR A 72 17.69 12.10 -11.76
N GLN A 73 18.13 11.37 -12.79
CA GLN A 73 17.57 11.46 -14.15
C GLN A 73 16.07 11.17 -14.20
N VAL A 74 15.58 10.16 -13.46
CA VAL A 74 14.14 9.88 -13.35
C VAL A 74 13.41 11.11 -12.81
N TYR A 75 13.88 11.72 -11.72
CA TYR A 75 13.23 12.90 -11.16
C TYR A 75 13.35 14.15 -12.02
N THR A 76 14.44 14.30 -12.78
CA THR A 76 14.61 15.44 -13.70
C THR A 76 13.66 15.36 -14.88
N TYR A 77 13.54 14.20 -15.53
CA TYR A 77 12.80 14.06 -16.78
C TYR A 77 11.37 13.54 -16.61
N PHE A 78 11.06 12.89 -15.49
CA PHE A 78 9.76 12.29 -15.18
C PHE A 78 9.35 12.60 -13.74
N PRO A 79 9.16 13.90 -13.39
CA PRO A 79 8.85 14.33 -12.02
C PRO A 79 7.55 13.72 -11.46
N GLU A 80 6.64 13.30 -12.33
CA GLU A 80 5.40 12.59 -11.98
C GLU A 80 5.64 11.15 -11.49
N LEU A 81 6.76 10.54 -11.86
CA LEU A 81 7.10 9.17 -11.49
C LEU A 81 7.86 9.11 -10.17
N LYS A 82 7.30 8.40 -9.19
CA LYS A 82 8.01 8.07 -7.96
C LYS A 82 9.11 7.04 -8.24
N ALA A 83 10.33 7.31 -7.75
CA ALA A 83 11.49 6.45 -7.92
C ALA A 83 11.80 5.63 -6.65
N TYR A 84 11.78 4.30 -6.79
CA TYR A 84 12.00 3.31 -5.73
C TYR A 84 13.38 2.69 -5.89
N LEU A 85 14.34 3.16 -5.08
CA LEU A 85 15.68 2.60 -5.02
C LEU A 85 15.75 1.56 -3.89
N LEU A 86 15.99 0.32 -4.24
CA LEU A 86 16.13 -0.80 -3.32
C LEU A 86 17.55 -1.36 -3.40
N TYR A 87 18.19 -1.56 -2.24
CA TYR A 87 19.44 -2.30 -2.16
C TYR A 87 19.14 -3.77 -1.79
N GLN A 88 19.52 -4.68 -2.67
CA GLN A 88 19.50 -6.12 -2.46
C GLN A 88 20.89 -6.65 -2.79
N SER A 89 21.70 -6.88 -1.75
CA SER A 89 23.11 -7.25 -1.90
C SER A 89 23.33 -8.30 -2.99
N PRO A 90 24.26 -8.08 -3.94
CA PRO A 90 25.18 -6.94 -4.06
C PRO A 90 24.67 -5.78 -4.96
N PHE A 91 23.38 -5.74 -5.29
CA PHE A 91 22.82 -4.86 -6.31
C PHE A 91 21.89 -3.76 -5.78
N PHE A 92 21.94 -2.62 -6.46
CA PHE A 92 20.98 -1.53 -6.39
C PHE A 92 19.99 -1.67 -7.55
N LYS A 93 18.71 -1.78 -7.22
CA LYS A 93 17.59 -1.84 -8.17
C LYS A 93 16.80 -0.55 -8.09
N LEU A 94 16.69 0.14 -9.21
CA LEU A 94 15.82 1.32 -9.33
C LEU A 94 14.57 0.95 -10.13
N LYS A 95 13.41 1.10 -9.51
CA LYS A 95 12.11 1.03 -10.16
C LYS A 95 11.46 2.41 -10.20
N ALA A 96 10.64 2.70 -11.20
CA ALA A 96 9.94 3.96 -11.34
C ALA A 96 8.44 3.74 -11.65
N GLY A 97 7.62 4.63 -11.12
CA GLY A 97 6.18 4.69 -11.39
C GLY A 97 5.34 3.67 -10.63
N ASN A 98 4.03 3.79 -10.79
CA ASN A 98 2.99 2.91 -10.26
C ASN A 98 1.89 2.81 -11.34
N PHE A 99 1.99 1.81 -12.21
CA PHE A 99 1.10 1.69 -13.38
C PHE A 99 0.05 0.61 -13.15
N LYS A 100 -1.21 0.92 -13.42
CA LYS A 100 -2.31 -0.03 -13.20
C LYS A 100 -2.34 -1.09 -14.31
N THR A 101 -2.11 -0.65 -15.54
CA THR A 101 -2.13 -1.53 -16.72
C THR A 101 -0.74 -1.67 -17.32
N ARG A 102 -0.54 -2.76 -18.06
CA ARG A 102 0.72 -3.00 -18.77
C ARG A 102 0.95 -2.00 -19.89
N ASP A 103 -0.13 -1.56 -20.55
CA ASP A 103 -0.07 -0.62 -21.67
C ASP A 103 0.40 0.77 -21.19
N GLU A 104 -0.14 1.25 -20.07
CA GLU A 104 0.33 2.48 -19.40
C GLU A 104 1.83 2.41 -19.09
N ALA A 105 2.29 1.27 -18.55
CA ALA A 105 3.71 1.05 -18.31
C ALA A 105 4.54 1.01 -19.61
N ASP A 106 4.01 0.45 -20.70
CA ASP A 106 4.69 0.36 -21.99
C ASP A 106 4.93 1.73 -22.64
N GLU A 107 3.96 2.63 -22.52
CA GLU A 107 4.09 4.02 -22.99
C GLU A 107 5.24 4.75 -22.28
N TYR A 108 5.28 4.68 -20.95
CA TYR A 108 6.37 5.27 -20.16
C TYR A 108 7.70 4.55 -20.41
N ARG A 109 7.71 3.23 -20.62
CA ARG A 109 8.92 2.47 -20.96
C ARG A 109 9.55 3.03 -22.23
N LYS A 110 8.76 3.28 -23.28
CA LYS A 110 9.26 3.85 -24.55
C LYS A 110 9.89 5.22 -24.33
N ARG A 111 9.26 6.09 -23.53
CA ARG A 111 9.81 7.42 -23.20
C ARG A 111 11.09 7.32 -22.37
N LEU A 112 11.11 6.48 -21.35
CA LEU A 112 12.29 6.28 -20.49
C LEU A 112 13.47 5.65 -21.26
N ASN A 113 13.22 4.74 -22.20
CA ASN A 113 14.27 4.13 -23.02
C ASN A 113 15.10 5.15 -23.81
N VAL A 114 14.56 6.33 -24.12
CA VAL A 114 15.31 7.42 -24.78
C VAL A 114 16.43 7.95 -23.88
N PHE A 115 16.22 7.97 -22.56
CA PHE A 115 17.19 8.46 -21.57
C PHE A 115 18.05 7.36 -20.95
N PHE A 116 17.57 6.11 -20.97
CA PHE A 116 18.21 4.97 -20.32
C PHE A 116 18.60 3.90 -21.37
N PRO A 117 19.78 4.02 -22.01
CA PRO A 117 20.17 3.15 -23.14
C PRO A 117 20.42 1.69 -22.73
N LYS A 118 20.64 1.41 -21.44
CA LYS A 118 20.76 0.04 -20.91
C LYS A 118 19.41 -0.72 -20.94
N GLY A 119 18.32 -0.03 -21.28
CA GLY A 119 16.98 -0.59 -21.40
C GLY A 119 16.18 -0.53 -20.10
N VAL A 120 14.87 -0.38 -20.26
CA VAL A 120 13.89 -0.30 -19.18
C VAL A 120 12.92 -1.47 -19.29
N PHE A 121 12.67 -2.16 -18.18
CA PHE A 121 11.87 -3.39 -18.17
C PHE A 121 10.58 -3.23 -17.36
N ILE A 122 9.48 -3.79 -17.86
CA ILE A 122 8.21 -3.82 -17.13
C ILE A 122 8.25 -4.97 -16.11
N MET A 123 8.01 -4.66 -14.85
CA MET A 123 8.00 -5.61 -13.73
C MET A 123 6.61 -5.65 -13.10
N ASN A 124 6.08 -6.85 -12.87
CA ASN A 124 4.90 -7.03 -12.01
C ASN A 124 5.27 -6.67 -10.57
N ASP A 125 4.46 -5.86 -9.91
CA ASP A 125 4.71 -5.40 -8.54
C ASP A 125 3.42 -5.08 -7.80
N VAL A 126 3.52 -4.87 -6.48
CA VAL A 126 2.46 -4.24 -5.70
C VAL A 126 2.72 -2.74 -5.68
N ILE A 127 1.78 -1.99 -6.26
CA ILE A 127 1.87 -0.54 -6.43
C ILE A 127 1.00 0.19 -5.43
N GLU A 128 1.41 1.42 -5.11
CA GLU A 128 0.63 2.34 -4.28
C GLU A 128 -0.32 3.13 -5.18
N ILE A 129 -1.62 3.07 -4.91
CA ILE A 129 -2.63 3.86 -5.59
C ILE A 129 -2.91 5.10 -4.74
N LYS A 130 -2.84 6.28 -5.34
CA LYS A 130 -3.43 7.49 -4.74
C LYS A 130 -4.95 7.38 -4.89
N PRO A 131 -5.75 7.58 -3.84
CA PRO A 131 -7.19 7.68 -4.00
C PRO A 131 -7.45 8.82 -4.98
N GLU A 132 -8.13 8.52 -6.08
CA GLU A 132 -8.56 9.54 -7.02
C GLU A 132 -9.54 10.41 -6.25
N GLN A 133 -9.21 11.69 -6.10
CA GLN A 133 -10.20 12.64 -5.60
C GLN A 133 -11.25 12.69 -6.70
N ASN A 134 -12.41 12.10 -6.45
CA ASN A 134 -13.57 12.33 -7.31
C ASN A 134 -13.82 13.84 -7.26
N GLU A 135 -13.37 14.56 -8.29
CA GLU A 135 -13.86 15.90 -8.58
C GLU A 135 -15.31 15.72 -9.04
N GLU A 136 -16.23 15.73 -8.07
CA GLU A 136 -17.66 15.86 -8.34
C GLU A 136 -17.88 17.23 -9.00
N LEU A 137 -18.29 17.19 -10.28
CA LEU A 137 -18.89 18.30 -11.01
C LEU A 137 -20.36 18.47 -10.62
#